data_AF-A0A3E1E321-F1
#
_entry.id   AF-A0A3E1E321-F1
#
_cell.length_a   1.000
_cell.length_b   1.000
_cell.length_c   1.000
_cell.angle_alpha   90.00
_cell.angle_beta   90.00
_cell.angle_gamma   90.00
#
_symmetry.space_group_name_H-M   'P 1'
#
loop_
_entity.id
_entity.type
_entity.pdbx_description
1 polymer ?
#
loop_
_entity_poly.entity_id
_entity_poly.type
_entity_poly.pdbx_seq_one_letter_code
_entity_poly.pdbx_strand_id
1 'polypeptide(L)'
;MRKYALLAWCLAPLAVILFHFTTGQRLWFAEKSVPLRLLGEKAELAGNYKKAVEHYLSAESAAHPKDLVLRTRLRIDAARALMLDGSPLEAAEQIDLLLEPRRGRPLPTTLVAEARSTLALALYYAAYTLRLESSSPDMWKSEADGAYQIFRDLYQSEIRTEQKTLSVFYARNLEASVRLARARKGELASLPVPEAARAALERGVASKKRAAASE
;
A
#
# COMPACT_ATOMS: atom_id res chain seq x y z
N MET A 1 -12.68 54.95 -19.26
CA MET A 1 -13.44 54.53 -18.05
C MET A 1 -14.42 53.39 -18.35
N ARG A 2 -15.51 53.60 -19.11
CA ARG A 2 -16.56 52.57 -19.37
C ARG A 2 -16.06 51.27 -20.02
N LYS A 3 -15.11 51.34 -20.96
CA LYS A 3 -14.53 50.15 -21.63
C LYS A 3 -13.74 49.24 -20.67
N TYR A 4 -13.00 49.83 -19.74
CA TYR A 4 -12.24 49.08 -18.72
C TYR A 4 -13.16 48.46 -17.66
N ALA A 5 -14.23 49.15 -17.28
CA ALA A 5 -15.25 48.59 -16.37
C ALA A 5 -15.97 47.38 -16.98
N LEU A 6 -16.31 47.44 -18.28
CA LEU A 6 -16.88 46.30 -19.01
C LEU A 6 -15.89 45.14 -19.14
N LEU A 7 -14.61 45.42 -19.44
CA LEU A 7 -13.55 44.39 -19.46
C LEU A 7 -13.38 43.74 -18.10
N ALA A 8 -13.30 44.51 -17.02
CA ALA A 8 -13.20 43.98 -15.66
C ALA A 8 -14.43 43.14 -15.27
N TRP A 9 -15.64 43.57 -15.68
CA TRP A 9 -16.87 42.82 -15.47
C TRP A 9 -16.90 41.49 -16.21
N CYS A 10 -16.32 41.41 -17.42
CA CYS A 10 -16.17 40.16 -18.16
C CYS A 10 -15.03 39.27 -17.60
N LEU A 11 -13.96 39.86 -17.08
CA LEU A 11 -12.82 39.12 -16.52
C LEU A 11 -13.10 38.54 -15.13
N ALA A 12 -13.94 39.20 -14.31
CA ALA A 12 -14.31 38.71 -12.98
C ALA A 12 -14.91 37.29 -12.98
N PRO A 13 -15.95 36.95 -13.77
CA PRO A 13 -16.48 35.58 -13.82
C PRO A 13 -15.46 34.59 -14.38
N LEU A 14 -14.61 35.01 -15.34
CA LEU A 14 -13.54 34.16 -15.85
C LEU A 14 -12.51 33.81 -14.76
N ALA A 15 -12.13 34.79 -13.94
CA ALA A 15 -11.24 34.56 -12.81
C ALA A 15 -11.85 33.62 -11.76
N VAL A 16 -13.14 33.76 -11.45
CA VAL A 16 -13.87 32.87 -10.53
C VAL A 16 -13.95 31.44 -11.08
N ILE A 17 -14.26 31.28 -12.36
CA ILE A 17 -14.29 29.97 -13.04
C ILE A 17 -12.91 29.33 -12.99
N LEU A 18 -11.86 30.06 -13.40
CA LEU A 18 -10.49 29.56 -13.38
C LEU A 18 -10.06 29.18 -11.96
N PHE A 19 -10.38 30.01 -10.95
CA PHE A 19 -10.11 29.68 -9.56
C PHE A 19 -10.82 28.41 -9.13
N HIS A 20 -12.12 28.28 -9.40
CA HIS A 20 -12.92 27.12 -9.01
C HIS A 20 -12.38 25.83 -9.63
N PHE A 21 -12.11 25.81 -10.94
CA PHE A 21 -11.63 24.62 -11.65
C PHE A 21 -10.15 24.29 -11.44
N THR A 22 -9.38 25.16 -10.77
CA THR A 22 -7.98 24.90 -10.44
C THR A 22 -7.80 24.76 -8.93
N THR A 23 -7.78 25.87 -8.22
CA THR A 23 -7.43 25.95 -6.79
C THR A 23 -8.63 25.58 -5.92
N GLY A 24 -9.83 26.01 -6.28
CA GLY A 24 -11.06 25.72 -5.55
C GLY A 24 -11.33 24.22 -5.45
N GLN A 25 -11.25 23.48 -6.56
CA GLN A 25 -11.36 22.02 -6.55
C GLN A 25 -10.27 21.39 -5.67
N ARG A 26 -9.00 21.80 -5.80
CA ARG A 26 -7.92 21.26 -4.97
C ARG A 26 -8.18 21.45 -3.48
N LEU A 27 -8.63 22.64 -3.06
CA LEU A 27 -8.97 22.93 -1.68
C LEU A 27 -10.16 22.11 -1.19
N TRP A 28 -11.22 21.98 -2.00
CA TRP A 28 -12.41 21.20 -1.67
C TRP A 28 -12.10 19.72 -1.42
N PHE A 29 -11.30 19.08 -2.28
CA PHE A 29 -10.90 17.69 -2.07
C PHE A 29 -9.91 17.55 -0.91
N ALA A 30 -9.03 18.53 -0.69
CA ALA A 30 -8.11 18.53 0.45
C ALA A 30 -8.87 18.63 1.79
N GLU A 31 -9.86 19.52 1.89
CA GLU A 31 -10.71 19.69 3.06
C GLU A 31 -11.42 18.38 3.46
N LYS A 32 -11.80 17.55 2.49
CA LYS A 32 -12.44 16.26 2.73
C LYS A 32 -11.44 15.14 3.05
N SER A 33 -10.37 15.03 2.27
CA SER A 33 -9.43 13.90 2.36
C SER A 33 -8.42 14.02 3.50
N VAL A 34 -7.95 15.23 3.80
CA VAL A 34 -6.89 15.43 4.82
C VAL A 34 -7.36 15.04 6.22
N PRO A 35 -8.55 15.46 6.72
CA PRO A 35 -9.01 15.04 8.04
C PRO A 35 -9.18 13.53 8.15
N LEU A 36 -9.67 12.87 7.09
CA LEU A 36 -9.82 11.41 7.05
C LEU A 36 -8.46 10.70 7.12
N ARG A 37 -7.45 11.18 6.40
CA ARG A 37 -6.08 10.64 6.50
C ARG A 37 -5.54 10.76 7.93
N LEU A 38 -5.72 11.91 8.57
CA LEU A 38 -5.28 12.14 9.96
C LEU A 38 -6.01 11.24 10.96
N LEU A 39 -7.30 10.95 10.74
CA LEU A 39 -8.03 9.95 11.54
C LEU A 39 -7.46 8.54 11.34
N GLY A 40 -7.04 8.20 10.11
CA GLY A 40 -6.33 6.96 9.82
C GLY A 40 -5.03 6.84 10.62
N GLU A 41 -4.17 7.85 10.54
CA GLU A 41 -2.91 7.90 11.30
C GLU A 41 -3.13 7.79 12.81
N LYS A 42 -4.14 8.49 13.34
CA LYS A 42 -4.50 8.42 14.76
C LYS A 42 -4.99 7.02 15.15
N ALA A 43 -5.75 6.36 14.28
CA ALA A 43 -6.21 5.00 14.52
C ALA A 43 -5.06 3.99 14.49
N GLU A 44 -4.09 4.13 13.59
CA GLU A 44 -2.87 3.31 13.57
C GLU A 44 -2.06 3.47 14.87
N LEU A 45 -1.84 4.71 15.31
CA LEU A 45 -1.12 4.98 16.57
C LEU A 45 -1.84 4.40 17.80
N ALA A 46 -3.17 4.25 17.72
CA ALA A 46 -3.98 3.61 18.76
C ALA A 46 -4.07 2.08 18.61
N GLY A 47 -3.40 1.48 17.61
CA GLY A 47 -3.49 0.06 17.29
C GLY A 47 -4.83 -0.39 16.72
N ASN A 48 -5.70 0.54 16.32
CA ASN A 48 -6.99 0.23 15.72
C ASN A 48 -6.87 0.16 14.19
N TYR A 49 -6.19 -0.88 13.72
CA TYR A 49 -5.84 -1.04 12.31
C TYR A 49 -7.05 -1.15 11.40
N LYS A 50 -8.13 -1.82 11.83
CA LYS A 50 -9.40 -1.85 11.08
C LYS A 50 -9.94 -0.44 10.81
N LYS A 51 -10.03 0.43 11.83
CA LYS A 51 -10.46 1.82 11.63
C LYS A 51 -9.48 2.63 10.79
N ALA A 52 -8.19 2.36 10.91
CA ALA A 52 -7.19 3.01 10.07
C ALA A 52 -7.44 2.72 8.58
N VAL A 53 -7.67 1.45 8.21
CA VAL A 53 -8.04 1.06 6.85
C VAL A 53 -9.28 1.80 6.38
N GLU A 54 -10.36 1.79 7.17
CA GLU A 54 -11.62 2.48 6.85
C GLU A 54 -11.40 3.98 6.56
N HIS A 55 -10.60 4.64 7.40
CA HIS A 55 -10.28 6.06 7.24
C HIS A 55 -9.40 6.34 6.03
N TYR A 56 -8.37 5.53 5.75
CA TYR A 56 -7.53 5.70 4.57
C TYR A 56 -8.29 5.47 3.26
N LEU A 57 -9.15 4.46 3.18
CA LEU A 57 -9.97 4.21 1.99
C LEU A 57 -11.03 5.31 1.80
N SER A 58 -11.57 5.84 2.90
CA SER A 58 -12.47 7.01 2.86
C SER A 58 -11.72 8.26 2.39
N ALA A 59 -10.50 8.47 2.87
CA ALA A 59 -9.63 9.56 2.43
C ALA A 59 -9.30 9.45 0.93
N GLU A 60 -9.05 8.23 0.44
CA GLU A 60 -8.76 7.98 -0.97
C GLU A 60 -9.98 8.30 -1.86
N SER A 61 -11.16 7.89 -1.41
CA SER A 61 -12.43 8.18 -2.07
C SER A 61 -12.73 9.68 -2.10
N ALA A 62 -12.36 10.39 -1.04
CA ALA A 62 -12.47 11.83 -0.91
C ALA A 62 -11.35 12.63 -1.61
N ALA A 63 -10.27 11.97 -2.07
CA ALA A 63 -9.17 12.62 -2.75
C ALA A 63 -9.54 12.95 -4.20
N HIS A 64 -8.92 13.99 -4.75
CA HIS A 64 -9.15 14.40 -6.13
C HIS A 64 -8.85 13.22 -7.09
N PRO A 65 -9.74 12.85 -8.03
CA PRO A 65 -9.57 11.65 -8.87
C PRO A 65 -8.28 11.63 -9.71
N LYS A 66 -7.81 12.81 -10.11
CA LYS A 66 -6.55 12.97 -10.87
C LYS A 66 -5.29 13.04 -9.99
N ASP A 67 -5.42 13.10 -8.67
CA ASP A 67 -4.27 13.07 -7.75
C ASP A 67 -3.86 11.62 -7.48
N LEU A 68 -3.28 11.00 -8.51
CA LEU A 68 -2.87 9.60 -8.45
C LEU A 68 -1.82 9.36 -7.36
N VAL A 69 -0.97 10.34 -7.06
CA VAL A 69 0.08 10.22 -6.04
C VAL A 69 -0.53 10.09 -4.65
N LEU A 70 -1.45 11.00 -4.28
CA LEU A 70 -2.12 10.94 -2.99
C LEU A 70 -2.95 9.66 -2.84
N ARG A 71 -3.71 9.30 -3.88
CA ARG A 71 -4.55 8.10 -3.86
C ARG A 71 -3.72 6.82 -3.70
N THR A 72 -2.61 6.71 -4.42
CA THR A 72 -1.70 5.57 -4.30
C THR A 72 -1.07 5.50 -2.92
N ARG A 73 -0.65 6.63 -2.33
CA ARG A 73 -0.12 6.66 -0.96
C ARG A 73 -1.14 6.19 0.07
N LEU A 74 -2.37 6.71 0.00
CA LEU A 74 -3.46 6.28 0.90
C LEU A 74 -3.76 4.79 0.77
N ARG A 75 -3.65 4.23 -0.44
CA ARG A 75 -3.80 2.79 -0.65
C ARG A 75 -2.65 1.98 -0.06
N ILE A 76 -1.41 2.47 -0.15
CA ILE A 76 -0.25 1.87 0.52
C ILE A 76 -0.43 1.90 2.05
N ASP A 77 -0.87 3.03 2.61
CA ASP A 77 -1.16 3.18 4.04
C ASP A 77 -2.25 2.20 4.49
N ALA A 78 -3.35 2.12 3.74
CA ALA A 78 -4.41 1.15 3.98
C ALA A 78 -3.89 -0.30 3.93
N ALA A 79 -3.07 -0.66 2.95
CA ALA A 79 -2.51 -2.02 2.86
C ALA A 79 -1.57 -2.35 4.04
N ARG A 80 -0.79 -1.37 4.52
CA ARG A 80 0.05 -1.52 5.71
C ARG A 80 -0.79 -1.77 6.96
N ALA A 81 -1.82 -0.96 7.18
CA ALA A 81 -2.77 -1.18 8.27
C ALA A 81 -3.47 -2.55 8.13
N LEU A 82 -3.85 -2.96 6.92
CA LEU A 82 -4.53 -4.23 6.67
C LEU A 82 -3.66 -5.46 6.99
N MET A 83 -2.35 -5.37 6.74
CA MET A 83 -1.40 -6.40 7.19
C MET A 83 -1.37 -6.51 8.72
N LEU A 84 -1.34 -5.37 9.43
CA LEU A 84 -1.34 -5.33 10.90
C LEU A 84 -2.70 -5.73 11.49
N ASP A 85 -3.78 -5.51 10.76
CA ASP A 85 -5.11 -6.02 11.07
C ASP A 85 -5.21 -7.55 10.85
N GLY A 86 -4.20 -8.19 10.26
CA GLY A 86 -4.16 -9.65 10.05
C GLY A 86 -4.79 -10.12 8.74
N SER A 87 -4.85 -9.25 7.73
CA SER A 87 -5.33 -9.58 6.37
C SER A 87 -4.23 -9.38 5.30
N PRO A 88 -3.07 -10.06 5.40
CA PRO A 88 -1.96 -9.85 4.47
C PRO A 88 -2.25 -10.26 3.01
N LEU A 89 -3.09 -11.27 2.77
CA LEU A 89 -3.46 -11.66 1.40
C LEU A 89 -4.30 -10.58 0.71
N GLU A 90 -5.25 -9.99 1.42
CA GLU A 90 -6.07 -8.89 0.92
C GLU A 90 -5.21 -7.63 0.67
N ALA A 91 -4.23 -7.37 1.55
CA ALA A 91 -3.27 -6.30 1.34
C ALA A 91 -2.42 -6.52 0.07
N ALA A 92 -1.99 -7.75 -0.18
CA ALA A 92 -1.24 -8.10 -1.38
C ALA A 92 -2.09 -7.87 -2.64
N GLU A 93 -3.32 -8.38 -2.67
CA GLU A 93 -4.24 -8.20 -3.80
C GLU A 93 -4.50 -6.72 -4.11
N GLN A 94 -4.78 -5.90 -3.09
CA GLN A 94 -5.04 -4.47 -3.28
C GLN A 94 -3.84 -3.73 -3.87
N ILE A 95 -2.61 -4.11 -3.50
CA ILE A 95 -1.41 -3.47 -4.02
C ILE A 95 -1.04 -4.02 -5.40
N ASP A 96 -1.30 -5.30 -5.68
CA ASP A 96 -1.08 -5.87 -7.02
C ASP A 96 -1.97 -5.16 -8.06
N LEU A 97 -3.26 -4.99 -7.75
CA LEU A 97 -4.20 -4.19 -8.54
C LEU A 97 -3.78 -2.71 -8.67
N LEU A 98 -3.09 -2.16 -7.66
CA LEU A 98 -2.55 -0.81 -7.70
C LEU A 98 -1.39 -0.68 -8.70
N LEU A 99 -0.60 -1.73 -8.85
CA LEU A 99 0.58 -1.82 -9.70
C LEU A 99 0.29 -2.21 -11.15
N GLU A 100 -0.93 -2.67 -11.45
CA GLU A 100 -1.35 -2.95 -12.83
C GLU A 100 -1.13 -1.74 -13.75
N PRO A 101 -0.71 -1.97 -15.01
CA PRO A 101 -0.48 -0.88 -15.97
C PRO A 101 -1.70 0.00 -16.18
N ARG A 102 -1.59 1.29 -15.85
CA ARG A 102 -2.68 2.27 -16.01
C ARG A 102 -2.49 3.10 -17.27
N ARG A 103 -3.61 3.43 -17.92
CA ARG A 103 -3.64 4.47 -18.96
C ARG A 103 -3.50 5.84 -18.29
N GLY A 104 -2.45 6.59 -18.59
CA GLY A 104 -2.27 7.95 -18.09
C GLY A 104 -0.83 8.29 -17.72
N ARG A 105 -0.66 9.32 -16.89
CA ARG A 105 0.66 9.72 -16.39
C ARG A 105 1.21 8.61 -15.48
N PRO A 106 2.46 8.15 -15.69
CA PRO A 106 3.06 7.15 -14.82
C PRO A 106 3.24 7.69 -13.40
N LEU A 107 3.13 6.79 -12.42
CA LEU A 107 3.46 7.10 -11.03
C LEU A 107 4.96 7.39 -10.90
N PRO A 108 5.37 8.22 -9.92
CA PRO A 108 6.78 8.39 -9.58
C PRO A 108 7.43 7.02 -9.29
N THR A 109 8.64 6.80 -9.80
CA THR A 109 9.38 5.53 -9.63
C THR A 109 9.57 5.15 -8.16
N THR A 110 9.79 6.14 -7.30
CA THR A 110 9.89 5.95 -5.84
C THR A 110 8.60 5.41 -5.23
N LEU A 111 7.44 5.89 -5.69
CA LEU A 111 6.14 5.44 -5.21
C LEU A 111 5.80 4.03 -5.74
N VAL A 112 6.22 3.72 -6.97
CA VAL A 112 6.12 2.36 -7.51
C VAL A 112 7.00 1.39 -6.70
N ALA A 113 8.22 1.80 -6.33
CA ALA A 113 9.10 1.00 -5.49
C ALA A 113 8.50 0.78 -4.08
N GLU A 114 7.89 1.81 -3.49
CA GLU A 114 7.18 1.71 -2.21
C GLU A 114 6.00 0.73 -2.27
N ALA A 115 5.17 0.82 -3.31
CA ALA A 115 4.07 -0.12 -3.54
C ALA A 115 4.60 -1.55 -3.71
N ARG A 116 5.62 -1.77 -4.56
CA ARG A 116 6.24 -3.09 -4.73
C ARG A 116 6.81 -3.64 -3.42
N SER A 117 7.47 -2.80 -2.62
CA SER A 117 7.97 -3.22 -1.31
C SER A 117 6.83 -3.61 -0.36
N THR A 118 5.70 -2.90 -0.40
CA THR A 118 4.52 -3.20 0.41
C THR A 118 3.88 -4.52 -0.02
N LEU A 119 3.77 -4.78 -1.32
CA LEU A 119 3.33 -6.07 -1.87
C LEU A 119 4.22 -7.22 -1.38
N ALA A 120 5.55 -7.04 -1.47
CA ALA A 120 6.50 -8.06 -1.04
C ALA A 120 6.41 -8.37 0.46
N LEU A 121 6.19 -7.36 1.31
CA LEU A 121 5.94 -7.54 2.73
C LEU A 121 4.63 -8.30 2.99
N ALA A 122 3.56 -7.97 2.27
CA ALA A 122 2.27 -8.63 2.40
C ALA A 122 2.36 -10.12 2.05
N LEU A 123 3.00 -10.44 0.92
CA LEU A 123 3.27 -11.81 0.49
C LEU A 123 4.18 -12.56 1.49
N TYR A 124 5.19 -11.90 2.03
CA TYR A 124 6.06 -12.47 3.06
C TYR A 124 5.26 -12.84 4.32
N TYR A 125 4.43 -11.94 4.85
CA TYR A 125 3.64 -12.22 6.05
C TYR A 125 2.55 -13.28 5.80
N ALA A 126 1.95 -13.29 4.61
CA ALA A 126 1.04 -14.35 4.21
C ALA A 126 1.74 -15.72 4.20
N ALA A 127 2.90 -15.82 3.53
CA ALA A 127 3.70 -17.05 3.51
C ALA A 127 4.11 -17.48 4.92
N TYR A 128 4.59 -16.56 5.75
CA TYR A 128 4.99 -16.83 7.13
C TYR A 128 3.84 -17.43 7.94
N THR A 129 2.66 -16.83 7.84
CA THR A 129 1.45 -17.27 8.54
C THR A 129 1.01 -18.65 8.07
N LEU A 130 0.90 -18.86 6.75
CA LEU A 130 0.50 -20.13 6.16
C LEU A 130 1.44 -21.28 6.57
N ARG A 131 2.74 -21.01 6.70
CA ARG A 131 3.72 -21.99 7.20
C ARG A 131 3.50 -22.35 8.65
N LEU A 132 3.20 -21.38 9.51
CA LEU A 132 2.90 -21.64 10.92
C LEU A 132 1.57 -22.39 11.10
N GLU A 133 0.60 -22.18 10.22
CA GLU A 133 -0.65 -22.93 10.14
C GLU A 133 -0.47 -24.36 9.58
N SER A 134 0.74 -24.76 9.19
CA SER A 134 1.04 -26.07 8.55
C SER A 134 0.33 -26.26 7.20
N SER A 135 0.12 -25.18 6.45
CA SER A 135 -0.45 -25.28 5.10
C SER A 135 0.45 -26.08 4.16
N SER A 136 -0.15 -26.66 3.12
CA SER A 136 0.61 -27.37 2.08
C SER A 136 1.62 -26.44 1.41
N PRO A 137 2.73 -26.98 0.88
CA PRO A 137 3.72 -26.21 0.11
C PRO A 137 3.11 -25.33 -0.97
N ASP A 138 2.10 -25.82 -1.69
CA ASP A 138 1.45 -25.10 -2.80
C ASP A 138 0.75 -23.81 -2.34
N MET A 139 0.38 -23.73 -1.06
CA MET A 139 -0.29 -22.55 -0.50
C MET A 139 0.69 -21.44 -0.13
N TRP A 140 1.89 -21.75 0.36
CA TRP A 140 2.80 -20.71 0.87
C TRP A 140 3.99 -20.43 -0.05
N LYS A 141 4.38 -21.38 -0.91
CA LYS A 141 5.54 -21.20 -1.79
C LYS A 141 5.35 -20.08 -2.80
N SER A 142 4.17 -19.97 -3.41
CA SER A 142 3.85 -18.88 -4.35
C SER A 142 4.11 -17.51 -3.73
N GLU A 143 3.69 -17.33 -2.47
CA GLU A 143 3.82 -16.02 -1.81
C GLU A 143 5.25 -15.77 -1.33
N ALA A 144 5.95 -16.81 -0.86
CA ALA A 144 7.35 -16.70 -0.50
C ALA A 144 8.23 -16.36 -1.73
N ASP A 145 7.97 -17.00 -2.87
CA ASP A 145 8.68 -16.78 -4.12
C ASP A 145 8.36 -15.38 -4.68
N GLY A 146 7.10 -14.95 -4.63
CA GLY A 146 6.70 -13.60 -5.03
C GLY A 146 7.41 -12.52 -4.22
N ALA A 147 7.41 -12.64 -2.89
CA ALA A 147 8.16 -11.74 -2.01
C ALA A 147 9.66 -11.71 -2.34
N TYR A 148 10.27 -12.89 -2.54
CA TYR A 148 11.68 -13.01 -2.93
C TYR A 148 11.98 -12.28 -4.24
N GLN A 149 11.19 -12.52 -5.29
CA GLN A 149 11.44 -11.92 -6.61
C GLN A 149 11.35 -10.40 -6.55
N ILE A 150 10.34 -9.86 -5.86
CA ILE A 150 10.17 -8.42 -5.76
C ILE A 150 11.32 -7.77 -4.97
N PHE A 151 11.72 -8.33 -3.82
CA PHE A 151 12.84 -7.77 -3.05
C PHE A 151 14.17 -7.90 -3.80
N ARG A 152 14.38 -8.99 -4.55
CA ARG A 152 15.55 -9.16 -5.41
C ARG A 152 15.62 -8.07 -6.47
N ASP A 153 14.51 -7.80 -7.16
CA ASP A 153 14.45 -6.76 -8.18
C ASP A 153 14.66 -5.36 -7.60
N LEU A 154 14.02 -5.05 -6.45
CA LEU A 154 14.20 -3.77 -5.75
C LEU A 154 15.64 -3.55 -5.30
N TYR A 155 16.25 -4.57 -4.70
CA TYR A 155 17.65 -4.54 -4.31
C TYR A 155 18.59 -4.31 -5.49
N GLN A 156 18.38 -5.03 -6.61
CA GLN A 156 19.16 -4.84 -7.83
C GLN A 156 18.98 -3.43 -8.42
N SER A 157 17.77 -2.88 -8.34
CA SER A 157 17.48 -1.51 -8.80
C SER A 157 18.27 -0.47 -7.99
N GLU A 158 18.26 -0.55 -6.64
CA GLU A 158 19.01 0.39 -5.78
C GLU A 158 20.53 0.31 -6.00
N ILE A 159 21.07 -0.89 -6.23
CA ILE A 159 22.49 -1.05 -6.55
C ILE A 159 22.82 -0.34 -7.88
N ARG A 160 21.98 -0.51 -8.90
CA ARG A 160 22.21 0.08 -10.23
C ARG A 160 22.09 1.60 -10.24
N THR A 161 21.21 2.17 -9.42
CA THR A 161 21.00 3.62 -9.37
C THR A 161 21.96 4.36 -8.45
N GLU A 162 22.85 3.64 -7.74
CA GLU A 162 23.75 4.15 -6.70
C GLU A 162 23.05 4.91 -5.55
N GLN A 163 21.73 4.88 -5.50
CA GLN A 163 20.91 5.41 -4.42
C GLN A 163 20.91 4.37 -3.30
N LYS A 164 21.95 4.36 -2.47
CA LYS A 164 22.14 3.29 -1.46
C LYS A 164 21.18 3.35 -0.28
N THR A 165 20.23 4.28 -0.26
CA THR A 165 19.35 4.58 0.89
C THR A 165 18.51 3.39 1.34
N LEU A 166 17.95 2.60 0.41
CA LEU A 166 17.10 1.45 0.78
C LEU A 166 17.73 0.09 0.48
N SER A 167 18.95 0.07 -0.07
CA SER A 167 19.65 -1.18 -0.43
C SER A 167 19.79 -2.15 0.75
N VAL A 168 20.15 -1.66 1.94
CA VAL A 168 20.26 -2.48 3.17
C VAL A 168 18.89 -3.01 3.60
N PHE A 169 17.85 -2.20 3.48
CA PHE A 169 16.49 -2.62 3.80
C PHE A 169 16.03 -3.75 2.87
N TYR A 170 16.20 -3.61 1.56
CA TYR A 170 15.83 -4.66 0.61
C TYR A 170 16.70 -5.91 0.74
N ALA A 171 18.00 -5.78 1.01
CA ALA A 171 18.88 -6.91 1.25
C ALA A 171 18.44 -7.76 2.45
N ARG A 172 18.09 -7.11 3.58
CA ARG A 172 17.59 -7.80 4.78
C ARG A 172 16.28 -8.50 4.53
N ASN A 173 15.35 -7.85 3.82
CA ASN A 173 14.06 -8.47 3.48
C ASN A 173 14.21 -9.62 2.48
N LEU A 174 15.14 -9.49 1.52
CA LEU A 174 15.48 -10.57 0.60
C LEU A 174 16.04 -11.79 1.35
N GLU A 175 16.97 -11.58 2.28
CA GLU A 175 17.51 -12.63 3.15
C GLU A 175 16.40 -13.27 3.99
N ALA A 176 15.50 -12.46 4.57
CA ALA A 176 14.36 -12.94 5.33
C ALA A 176 13.44 -13.84 4.49
N SER A 177 13.16 -13.48 3.24
CA SER A 177 12.37 -14.30 2.31
C SER A 177 13.06 -15.63 1.97
N VAL A 178 14.38 -15.62 1.73
CA VAL A 178 15.16 -16.84 1.49
C VAL A 178 15.15 -17.74 2.74
N ARG A 179 15.33 -17.16 3.93
CA ARG A 179 15.28 -17.90 5.20
C ARG A 179 13.89 -18.48 5.42
N LEU A 180 12.83 -17.72 5.14
CA LEU A 180 11.46 -18.19 5.26
C LEU A 180 11.20 -19.41 4.36
N ALA A 181 11.69 -19.41 3.12
CA ALA A 181 11.53 -20.54 2.20
C ALA A 181 12.25 -21.81 2.70
N ARG A 182 13.42 -21.66 3.33
CA ARG A 182 14.30 -22.77 3.75
C ARG A 182 14.07 -23.29 5.16
N ALA A 183 13.60 -22.44 6.07
CA ALA A 183 13.46 -22.77 7.49
C ALA A 183 12.51 -23.95 7.69
N ARG A 184 12.72 -24.74 8.75
CA ARG A 184 11.73 -25.73 9.18
C ARG A 184 10.63 -25.03 9.99
N LYS A 185 9.44 -25.63 10.08
CA LYS A 185 8.33 -25.06 10.85
C LYS A 185 8.72 -24.81 12.32
N GLY A 186 9.38 -25.79 12.96
CA GLY A 186 9.83 -25.66 14.34
C GLY A 186 10.85 -24.53 14.56
N GLU A 187 11.68 -24.24 13.54
CA GLU A 187 12.60 -23.11 13.56
C GLU A 187 11.87 -21.78 13.39
N LEU A 188 10.82 -21.72 12.57
CA LEU A 188 10.01 -20.51 12.43
C LEU A 188 9.23 -20.22 13.72
N ALA A 189 8.67 -21.25 14.35
CA ALA A 189 7.90 -21.12 15.58
C ALA A 189 8.74 -20.72 16.80
N SER A 190 10.06 -20.96 16.78
CA SER A 190 10.97 -20.52 17.85
C SER A 190 11.48 -19.09 17.68
N LEU A 191 11.25 -18.47 16.51
CA LEU A 191 11.59 -17.07 16.28
C LEU A 191 10.47 -16.15 16.80
N PRO A 192 10.80 -14.90 17.18
CA PRO A 192 9.78 -13.89 17.43
C PRO A 192 8.89 -13.69 16.19
N VAL A 193 7.61 -14.01 16.33
CA VAL A 193 6.65 -13.89 15.23
C VAL A 193 6.39 -12.40 14.94
N PRO A 194 6.59 -11.93 13.68
CA PRO A 194 6.27 -10.57 13.29
C PRO A 194 4.83 -10.21 13.63
N GLU A 195 4.57 -8.96 14.04
CA GLU A 195 3.25 -8.50 14.48
C GLU A 195 2.15 -8.78 13.45
N ALA A 196 2.38 -8.40 12.19
CA ALA A 196 1.44 -8.65 11.10
C ALA A 196 1.15 -10.15 10.89
N ALA A 197 2.17 -11.01 10.98
CA ALA A 197 1.99 -12.45 10.88
C ALA A 197 1.22 -13.02 12.08
N ARG A 198 1.43 -12.46 13.28
CA ARG A 198 0.70 -12.85 14.50
C ARG A 198 -0.78 -12.49 14.41
N ALA A 199 -1.10 -11.26 14.00
CA ALA A 199 -2.48 -10.84 13.77
C ALA A 199 -3.15 -11.70 12.69
N ALA A 200 -2.41 -12.09 11.65
CA ALA A 200 -2.91 -12.94 10.60
C ALA A 200 -3.19 -14.38 11.08
N LEU A 201 -2.35 -14.95 11.96
CA LEU A 201 -2.61 -16.26 12.58
C LEU A 201 -3.93 -16.30 13.35
N GLU A 202 -4.25 -15.24 14.08
CA GLU A 202 -5.50 -15.14 14.84
C GLU A 202 -6.74 -15.14 13.94
N ARG A 203 -6.59 -14.76 12.67
CA ARG A 203 -7.67 -14.69 11.67
C ARG A 203 -7.80 -15.91 10.76
N GLY A 204 -6.84 -16.84 10.79
CA GLY A 204 -6.82 -18.04 9.95
C GLY A 204 -6.65 -17.71 8.46
N VAL A 205 -5.42 -17.53 7.99
CA VAL A 205 -5.14 -17.16 6.59
C VAL A 205 -5.40 -18.32 5.64
N ALA A 206 -5.09 -19.56 6.04
CA ALA A 206 -5.27 -20.75 5.23
C ALA A 206 -6.73 -21.01 4.85
N SER A 207 -7.69 -20.78 5.76
CA SER A 207 -9.11 -20.98 5.46
C SER A 207 -9.58 -19.98 4.39
N LYS A 208 -9.21 -18.71 4.54
CA LYS A 208 -9.51 -17.65 3.55
C LYS A 208 -8.92 -17.97 2.17
N LYS A 209 -7.66 -18.36 2.12
CA LYS A 209 -7.00 -18.68 0.84
C LYS A 209 -7.63 -19.90 0.14
N ARG A 210 -8.06 -20.92 0.90
CA ARG A 210 -8.77 -22.08 0.31
C ARG A 210 -10.15 -21.69 -0.23
N ALA A 211 -10.88 -20.82 0.47
CA ALA A 211 -12.17 -20.33 0.01
C ALA A 211 -12.02 -19.59 -1.33
N ALA A 212 -11.04 -18.68 -1.43
CA ALA A 212 -10.75 -17.95 -2.67
C ALA A 212 -10.31 -18.84 -3.84
N ALA A 213 -9.66 -19.98 -3.57
CA ALA A 213 -9.27 -20.94 -4.62
C ALA A 213 -10.42 -21.84 -5.10
N SER A 214 -11.59 -21.78 -4.45
CA SER A 214 -12.77 -22.61 -4.76
C SER A 214 -13.85 -21.85 -5.54
N GLU A 215 -13.66 -20.54 -5.75
CA GLU A 215 -14.51 -19.64 -6.56
C GLU A 215 -13.95 -19.49 -7.98
#